data_AF-A0A1J0TYX7-F1
#
_entry.id   AF-A0A1J0TYX7-F1
#
_cell.length_a   1.000
_cell.length_b   1.000
_cell.length_c   1.000
_cell.angle_alpha   90.00
_cell.angle_beta   90.00
_cell.angle_gamma   90.00
#
_symmetry.space_group_name_H-M   'P 1'
#
loop_
_entity.id
_entity.type
_entity.pdbx_description
1 polymer ?
#
loop_
_entity_poly.entity_id
_entity_poly.type
_entity_poly.pdbx_seq_one_letter_code
_entity_poly.pdbx_strand_id
1 'polypeptide(L)'
;MTAELAEWSSRPLDPIYPVIFVDAIVVKVRDGQVRNTPFYVVMGVTVSGERDILGIWAGDGAEGARFWLQVFSELKNRGVEDVFIAVCDGLKGLPEAINTTWERTVVQQCIVHLIRNSFRYAGRQHRDAIVKSLKPVYTAPSEQAAKDRFTRVRRRVGRAVAGDRAVVGEGLGGVRSVPRVRRRDPAGDLRGRSRSSRSMLVIGGRSAPEGTFPTRHRRSSACTW
;
A
#
# COMPACT_ATOMS: atom_id res chain seq x y z
N MET A 1 7.09 -25.19 -1.55
CA MET A 1 7.87 -23.97 -1.25
C MET A 1 9.32 -24.27 -1.55
N THR A 2 10.01 -23.45 -2.36
CA THR A 2 11.44 -23.69 -2.67
C THR A 2 12.29 -23.30 -1.47
N ALA A 3 13.48 -23.90 -1.32
CA ALA A 3 14.41 -23.58 -0.23
C ALA A 3 14.82 -22.09 -0.25
N GLU A 4 15.06 -21.55 -1.44
CA GLU A 4 15.39 -20.14 -1.66
C GLU A 4 14.28 -19.19 -1.16
N LEU A 5 13.01 -19.53 -1.41
CA LEU A 5 11.89 -18.72 -0.94
C LEU A 5 11.77 -18.75 0.59
N ALA A 6 12.00 -19.91 1.20
CA ALA A 6 11.96 -20.09 2.64
C ALA A 6 13.09 -19.30 3.34
N GLU A 7 14.29 -19.34 2.77
CA GLU A 7 15.44 -18.56 3.24
C GLU A 7 15.16 -17.06 3.14
N TRP A 8 14.67 -16.59 1.99
CA TRP A 8 14.32 -15.17 1.83
C TRP A 8 13.21 -14.72 2.77
N SER A 9 12.17 -15.53 2.97
CA SER A 9 11.04 -15.17 3.85
C SER A 9 11.43 -15.14 5.33
N SER A 10 12.48 -15.85 5.73
CA SER A 10 12.95 -15.92 7.11
C SER A 10 14.23 -15.12 7.38
N ARG A 11 14.77 -14.43 6.36
CA ARG A 11 16.02 -13.67 6.48
C ARG A 11 15.93 -12.62 7.60
N PRO A 12 17.05 -12.32 8.27
CA PRO A 12 17.13 -11.21 9.20
C PRO A 12 16.85 -9.88 8.49
N LEU A 13 16.24 -8.95 9.20
CA LEU A 13 15.87 -7.62 8.75
C LEU A 13 16.66 -6.57 9.53
N ASP A 14 16.84 -5.39 8.92
CA ASP A 14 17.41 -4.23 9.61
C ASP A 14 16.59 -3.85 10.86
N PRO A 15 17.24 -3.33 11.91
CA PRO A 15 16.56 -3.01 13.16
C PRO A 15 15.60 -1.82 13.06
N ILE A 16 15.81 -0.90 12.11
CA ILE A 16 15.06 0.34 12.02
C ILE A 16 14.59 0.59 10.59
N TYR A 17 13.29 0.77 10.43
CA TYR A 17 12.67 1.23 9.18
C TYR A 17 11.94 2.56 9.41
N PRO A 18 12.45 3.70 8.91
CA PRO A 18 11.75 4.97 9.03
C PRO A 18 10.31 4.96 8.52
N VAL A 19 10.03 4.20 7.45
CA VAL A 19 8.68 4.03 6.91
C VAL A 19 8.46 2.59 6.49
N ILE A 20 7.31 2.03 6.82
CA ILE A 20 6.79 0.82 6.18
C ILE A 20 5.48 1.11 5.44
N PHE A 21 5.26 0.40 4.35
CA PHE A 21 4.04 0.41 3.56
C PHE A 21 3.38 -0.97 3.66
N VAL A 22 2.12 -0.99 4.04
CA VAL A 22 1.31 -2.21 4.13
C VAL A 22 0.22 -2.16 3.06
N ASP A 23 0.17 -3.19 2.23
CA ASP A 23 -0.73 -3.22 1.09
C ASP A 23 -1.20 -4.64 0.73
N ALA A 24 -2.24 -4.74 -0.09
CA ALA A 24 -2.86 -5.99 -0.48
C ALA A 24 -3.08 -6.09 -2.00
N ILE A 25 -2.62 -7.21 -2.57
CA ILE A 25 -2.80 -7.57 -3.97
C ILE A 25 -3.62 -8.86 -4.05
N VAL A 26 -4.89 -8.75 -4.43
CA VAL A 26 -5.71 -9.89 -4.84
C VAL A 26 -5.23 -10.44 -6.17
N VAL A 27 -4.87 -11.71 -6.17
CA VAL A 27 -4.45 -12.50 -7.33
C VAL A 27 -5.44 -13.65 -7.51
N LYS A 28 -5.73 -13.99 -8.77
CA LYS A 28 -6.50 -15.20 -9.08
C LYS A 28 -5.58 -16.41 -8.97
N VAL A 29 -5.76 -17.22 -7.95
CA VAL A 29 -5.00 -18.45 -7.74
C VAL A 29 -5.88 -19.62 -8.17
N ARG A 30 -5.30 -20.55 -8.94
CA ARG A 30 -5.96 -21.78 -9.37
C ARG A 30 -5.35 -22.96 -8.61
N ASP A 31 -6.14 -23.53 -7.71
CA ASP A 31 -5.80 -24.75 -6.99
C ASP A 31 -7.05 -25.66 -6.98
N GLY A 32 -7.22 -26.39 -8.10
CA GLY A 32 -8.49 -27.02 -8.48
C GLY A 32 -9.55 -26.02 -8.95
N GLN A 33 -9.97 -25.10 -8.08
CA GLN A 33 -10.89 -24.00 -8.39
C GLN A 33 -10.17 -22.65 -8.40
N VAL A 34 -10.66 -21.71 -9.21
CA VAL A 34 -10.13 -20.35 -9.26
C VAL A 34 -10.71 -19.54 -8.10
N ARG A 35 -9.83 -19.06 -7.22
CA ARG A 35 -10.19 -18.20 -6.09
C ARG A 35 -9.46 -16.86 -6.18
N ASN A 36 -10.10 -15.81 -5.68
CA ASN A 36 -9.47 -14.52 -5.51
C ASN A 36 -8.76 -14.52 -4.15
N THR A 37 -7.44 -14.61 -4.15
CA THR A 37 -6.63 -14.70 -2.93
C THR A 37 -5.90 -13.37 -2.70
N PRO A 38 -6.11 -12.68 -1.58
CA PRO A 38 -5.31 -11.51 -1.22
C PRO A 38 -3.89 -11.92 -0.83
N PHE A 39 -2.90 -11.23 -1.38
CA PHE A 39 -1.51 -11.29 -0.93
C PHE A 39 -1.15 -9.96 -0.28
N TYR A 40 -0.82 -9.99 1.00
CA TYR A 40 -0.36 -8.82 1.73
C TYR A 40 1.12 -8.66 1.55
N VAL A 41 1.56 -7.43 1.32
CA VAL A 41 2.96 -7.08 1.15
C VAL A 41 3.29 -6.00 2.16
N VAL A 42 4.41 -6.21 2.88
CA VAL A 42 5.01 -5.16 3.70
C VAL A 42 6.33 -4.76 3.05
N MET A 43 6.44 -3.48 2.70
CA MET A 43 7.64 -2.88 2.13
C MET A 43 8.20 -1.86 3.11
N GLY A 44 9.47 -1.98 3.48
CA GLY A 44 10.18 -1.00 4.28
C GLY A 44 10.98 -0.04 3.41
N VAL A 45 11.22 1.16 3.94
CA VAL A 45 12.28 2.06 3.49
C VAL A 45 13.36 2.02 4.54
N THR A 46 14.58 1.64 4.16
CA THR A 46 15.73 1.60 5.07
C THR A 46 16.19 3.00 5.46
N VAL A 47 17.07 3.10 6.46
CA VAL A 47 17.71 4.37 6.85
C VAL A 47 18.54 5.00 5.72
N SER A 48 19.04 4.19 4.77
CA SER A 48 19.73 4.67 3.56
C SER A 48 18.77 5.16 2.47
N GLY A 49 17.45 4.98 2.67
CA GLY A 49 16.42 5.37 1.71
C GLY A 49 16.19 4.34 0.60
N GLU A 50 16.67 3.11 0.77
CA GLU A 50 16.44 1.99 -0.14
C GLU A 50 15.13 1.29 0.21
N ARG A 51 14.44 0.73 -0.79
CA ARG A 51 13.19 -0.01 -0.56
C ARG A 51 13.49 -1.49 -0.42
N ASP A 52 12.89 -2.11 0.58
CA ASP A 52 13.05 -3.52 0.87
C ASP A 52 11.68 -4.18 1.04
N ILE A 53 11.47 -5.33 0.41
CA ILE A 53 10.26 -6.13 0.63
C ILE A 53 10.53 -7.01 1.86
N LEU A 54 9.86 -6.67 2.96
CA LEU A 54 10.04 -7.34 4.24
C LEU A 54 9.35 -8.70 4.26
N GLY A 55 8.22 -8.82 3.57
CA GLY A 55 7.55 -10.10 3.40
C GLY A 55 6.30 -10.03 2.54
N ILE A 56 5.79 -11.22 2.21
CA ILE A 56 4.57 -11.42 1.45
C ILE A 56 3.78 -12.55 2.11
N TRP A 57 2.51 -12.30 2.45
CA TRP A 57 1.65 -13.27 3.13
C TRP A 57 0.39 -13.50 2.32
N ALA A 58 0.06 -14.77 2.06
CA ALA A 58 -1.23 -15.12 1.48
C ALA A 58 -2.31 -15.03 2.56
N GLY A 59 -3.36 -14.27 2.29
CA GLY A 59 -4.56 -14.24 3.11
C GLY A 59 -5.58 -15.27 2.67
N ASP A 60 -6.36 -15.74 3.63
CA ASP A 60 -7.54 -16.58 3.44
C ASP A 60 -8.83 -15.76 3.19
N GLY A 61 -8.72 -14.43 3.24
CA GLY A 61 -9.84 -13.48 3.11
C GLY A 61 -10.37 -12.97 4.46
N ALA A 62 -9.86 -13.46 5.59
CA ALA A 62 -10.15 -12.96 6.92
C ALA A 62 -9.04 -11.97 7.37
N GLU A 63 -9.13 -10.71 6.92
CA GLU A 63 -8.27 -9.59 7.33
C GLU A 63 -8.58 -9.14 8.77
N GLY A 64 -8.31 -10.00 9.75
CA GLY A 64 -8.52 -9.73 11.17
C GLY A 64 -7.29 -9.12 11.87
N ALA A 65 -7.51 -8.41 12.98
CA ALA A 65 -6.43 -7.86 13.82
C ALA A 65 -5.38 -8.92 14.22
N ARG A 66 -5.81 -10.17 14.45
CA ARG A 66 -4.94 -11.29 14.81
C ARG A 66 -3.94 -11.65 13.70
N PHE A 67 -4.39 -11.63 12.44
CA PHE A 67 -3.52 -11.90 11.29
C PHE A 67 -2.41 -10.85 11.20
N TRP A 68 -2.77 -9.56 11.32
CA TRP A 68 -1.80 -8.48 11.26
C TRP A 68 -0.83 -8.49 12.44
N LEU A 69 -1.31 -8.80 13.64
CA LEU A 69 -0.43 -8.96 14.80
C LEU A 69 0.59 -10.09 14.58
N GLN A 70 0.18 -11.20 13.97
CA GLN A 70 1.10 -12.28 13.60
C GLN A 70 2.15 -11.79 12.58
N VAL A 71 1.73 -11.09 11.52
CA VAL A 71 2.65 -10.53 10.51
C VAL A 71 3.68 -9.60 11.13
N PHE A 72 3.26 -8.65 11.98
CA PHE A 72 4.18 -7.71 12.59
C PHE A 72 5.06 -8.33 13.68
N SER A 73 4.54 -9.31 14.41
CA SER A 73 5.34 -10.09 15.36
C SER A 73 6.44 -10.88 14.65
N GLU A 74 6.14 -11.45 13.48
CA GLU A 74 7.14 -12.13 12.64
C GLU A 74 8.25 -11.16 12.20
N LEU A 75 7.88 -9.96 11.74
CA LEU A 75 8.86 -8.93 11.35
C LEU A 75 9.73 -8.51 12.54
N LYS A 76 9.13 -8.35 13.72
CA LYS A 76 9.87 -8.05 14.96
C LYS A 76 10.85 -9.17 15.33
N ASN A 77 10.41 -10.42 15.24
CA ASN A 77 11.27 -11.59 15.50
C ASN A 77 12.42 -11.73 14.49
N ARG A 78 12.24 -11.23 13.27
CA ARG A 78 13.28 -11.18 12.23
C ARG A 78 14.26 -10.02 12.41
N GLY A 79 14.05 -9.15 13.39
CA GLY A 79 14.99 -8.11 13.78
C GLY A 79 14.44 -6.69 13.75
N VAL A 80 13.20 -6.45 13.28
CA VAL A 80 12.65 -5.08 13.21
C VAL A 80 12.30 -4.56 14.61
N GLU A 81 13.16 -3.73 15.17
CA GLU A 81 13.01 -3.17 16.51
C GLU A 81 12.11 -1.93 16.52
N ASP A 82 12.22 -1.05 15.52
CA ASP A 82 11.46 0.21 15.49
C ASP A 82 11.01 0.63 14.08
N VAL A 83 9.84 1.25 14.04
CA VAL A 83 9.18 1.77 12.84
C VAL A 83 8.59 3.14 13.17
N PHE A 84 9.00 4.19 12.46
CA PHE A 84 8.52 5.54 12.79
C PHE A 84 7.14 5.82 12.17
N ILE A 85 6.93 5.39 10.93
CA ILE A 85 5.68 5.63 10.19
C ILE A 85 5.24 4.34 9.51
N ALA A 86 4.00 3.92 9.78
CA ALA A 86 3.36 2.83 9.04
C ALA A 86 2.25 3.39 8.16
N VAL A 87 2.41 3.25 6.84
CA VAL A 87 1.46 3.72 5.84
C VAL A 87 0.63 2.55 5.35
N CYS A 88 -0.68 2.58 5.61
CA CYS A 88 -1.55 1.45 5.28
C CYS A 88 -2.89 1.87 4.66
N ASP A 89 -3.59 0.93 4.03
CA ASP A 89 -5.02 1.11 3.75
C ASP A 89 -5.78 1.16 5.10
N GLY A 90 -6.90 1.86 5.14
CA GLY A 90 -7.68 2.08 6.37
C GLY A 90 -8.42 0.84 6.88
N LEU A 91 -7.75 -0.32 6.87
CA LEU A 91 -8.26 -1.60 7.32
C LEU A 91 -8.47 -1.57 8.85
N LYS A 92 -9.58 -2.16 9.28
CA LYS A 92 -9.92 -2.25 10.71
C LYS A 92 -8.95 -3.21 11.41
N GLY A 93 -8.50 -2.86 12.62
CA GLY A 93 -7.60 -3.71 13.40
C GLY A 93 -6.12 -3.58 13.04
N LEU A 94 -5.80 -2.90 11.93
CA LEU A 94 -4.43 -2.72 11.46
C LEU A 94 -3.66 -1.70 12.30
N PRO A 95 -4.22 -0.49 12.60
CA PRO A 95 -3.55 0.45 13.50
C PRO A 95 -3.27 -0.14 14.89
N GLU A 96 -4.22 -0.91 15.42
CA GLU A 96 -4.10 -1.55 16.73
C GLU A 96 -2.98 -2.60 16.73
N ALA A 97 -2.88 -3.43 15.68
CA ALA A 97 -1.81 -4.42 15.53
C ALA A 97 -0.43 -3.78 15.39
N ILE A 98 -0.33 -2.67 14.65
CA ILE A 98 0.92 -1.91 14.50
C ILE A 98 1.35 -1.37 15.86
N ASN A 99 0.48 -0.64 16.55
CA ASN A 99 0.83 0.00 17.83
C ASN A 99 1.05 -1.01 18.96
N THR A 100 0.45 -2.20 18.87
CA THR A 100 0.78 -3.32 19.78
C THR A 100 2.20 -3.82 19.55
N THR A 101 2.70 -3.81 18.31
CA THR A 101 4.04 -4.30 17.96
C THR A 101 5.11 -3.24 18.22
N TRP A 102 4.84 -2.01 17.81
CA TRP A 102 5.71 -0.84 17.87
C TRP A 102 4.91 0.38 18.36
N GLU A 103 4.86 0.57 19.68
CA GLU A 103 4.01 1.55 20.39
C GLU A 103 4.14 2.99 19.87
N ARG A 104 5.34 3.39 19.45
CA ARG A 104 5.63 4.77 19.02
C ARG A 104 5.36 5.02 17.53
N THR A 105 4.92 4.01 16.79
CA THR A 105 4.69 4.13 15.35
C THR A 105 3.54 5.09 15.07
N VAL A 106 3.76 6.04 14.16
CA VAL A 106 2.69 6.86 13.62
C VAL A 106 2.00 6.09 12.50
N VAL A 107 0.77 5.64 12.74
CA VAL A 107 -0.05 5.02 11.71
C VAL A 107 -0.69 6.09 10.84
N GLN A 108 -0.43 6.00 9.53
CA GLN A 108 -0.92 6.95 8.55
C GLN A 108 -1.72 6.23 7.46
N GLN A 109 -2.87 6.80 7.09
CA GLN A 109 -3.60 6.31 5.92
C GLN A 109 -2.85 6.65 4.64
N CYS A 110 -2.72 5.65 3.78
CA CYS A 110 -2.14 5.81 2.46
C CYS A 110 -3.01 6.74 1.60
N ILE A 111 -2.39 7.81 1.10
CA ILE A 111 -3.07 8.74 0.22
C ILE A 111 -3.50 8.11 -1.11
N VAL A 112 -2.70 7.19 -1.64
CA VAL A 112 -3.03 6.51 -2.90
C VAL A 112 -4.30 5.67 -2.72
N HIS A 113 -4.45 4.97 -1.58
CA HIS A 113 -5.69 4.27 -1.23
C HIS A 113 -6.84 5.24 -1.00
N LEU A 114 -6.65 6.38 -0.33
CA LEU A 114 -7.69 7.42 -0.17
C LEU A 114 -8.20 7.93 -1.52
N ILE A 115 -7.29 8.31 -2.43
CA ILE A 115 -7.64 8.79 -3.78
C ILE A 115 -8.36 7.69 -4.56
N ARG A 116 -7.89 6.46 -4.53
CA ARG A 116 -8.55 5.34 -5.24
C ARG A 116 -9.92 5.02 -4.66
N ASN A 117 -10.08 5.08 -3.34
CA ASN A 117 -11.37 4.89 -2.69
C ASN A 117 -12.39 5.95 -3.15
N SER A 118 -11.95 7.17 -3.47
CA SER A 118 -12.83 8.20 -4.05
C SER A 118 -13.42 7.81 -5.42
N PHE A 119 -12.74 6.98 -6.22
CA PHE A 119 -13.21 6.55 -7.54
C PHE A 119 -14.46 5.66 -7.49
N ARG A 120 -14.82 5.13 -6.32
CA ARG A 120 -16.08 4.38 -6.13
C ARG A 120 -17.30 5.27 -6.29
N TYR A 121 -17.14 6.58 -6.10
CA TYR A 121 -18.23 7.57 -6.10
C TYR A 121 -18.31 8.39 -7.40
N ALA A 122 -17.37 8.17 -8.32
CA ALA A 122 -17.25 8.96 -9.53
C ALA A 122 -17.23 8.08 -10.79
N GLY A 123 -17.88 8.56 -11.85
CA GLY A 123 -17.78 7.98 -13.19
C GLY A 123 -16.32 7.96 -13.66
N ARG A 124 -15.97 7.00 -14.54
CA ARG A 124 -14.60 6.85 -15.06
C ARG A 124 -14.08 8.14 -15.70
N GLN A 125 -14.95 8.84 -16.43
CA GLN A 125 -14.66 10.11 -17.10
C GLN A 125 -14.20 11.23 -16.15
N HIS A 126 -14.48 11.13 -14.85
CA HIS A 126 -14.15 12.16 -13.86
C HIS A 126 -12.90 11.83 -13.04
N ARG A 127 -12.33 10.62 -13.16
CA ARG A 127 -11.21 10.17 -12.30
C ARG A 127 -9.95 11.03 -12.45
N ASP A 128 -9.59 11.39 -13.67
CA ASP A 128 -8.39 12.21 -13.91
C ASP A 128 -8.57 13.63 -13.35
N ALA A 129 -9.77 14.19 -13.47
CA ALA A 129 -10.11 15.48 -12.88
C ALA A 129 -10.03 15.42 -11.34
N ILE A 130 -10.48 14.32 -10.73
CA ILE A 130 -10.37 14.08 -9.29
C ILE A 130 -8.90 14.01 -8.87
N VAL A 131 -8.07 13.18 -9.52
CA VAL A 131 -6.64 13.06 -9.17
C VAL A 131 -5.93 14.41 -9.30
N LYS A 132 -6.15 15.13 -10.40
CA LYS A 132 -5.54 16.45 -10.62
C LYS A 132 -5.99 17.48 -9.58
N SER A 133 -7.27 17.47 -9.21
CA SER A 133 -7.81 18.40 -8.22
C SER A 133 -7.36 18.10 -6.79
N LEU A 134 -7.11 16.83 -6.45
CA LEU A 134 -6.60 16.43 -5.14
C LEU A 134 -5.09 16.66 -4.99
N LYS A 135 -4.31 16.73 -6.08
CA LYS A 135 -2.86 16.96 -6.03
C LYS A 135 -2.43 18.18 -5.20
N PRO A 136 -3.03 19.36 -5.38
CA PRO A 136 -2.73 20.52 -4.54
C PRO A 136 -3.09 20.34 -3.07
N VAL A 137 -4.05 19.46 -2.71
CA VAL A 137 -4.49 19.26 -1.32
C VAL A 137 -3.38 18.64 -0.50
N TYR A 138 -2.85 17.49 -0.94
CA TYR A 138 -1.84 16.75 -0.19
C TYR A 138 -0.40 17.23 -0.40
N THR A 139 -0.20 18.20 -1.27
CA THR A 139 1.07 18.93 -1.43
C THR A 139 1.00 20.32 -0.80
N ALA A 140 -0.02 20.57 0.04
CA ALA A 140 -0.14 21.84 0.74
C ALA A 140 0.96 21.99 1.81
N PRO A 141 1.45 23.23 2.02
CA PRO A 141 2.51 23.49 2.99
C PRO A 141 2.04 23.40 4.44
N SER A 142 0.73 23.37 4.68
CA SER A 142 0.13 23.24 6.00
C SER A 142 -1.21 22.52 5.93
N GLU A 143 -1.65 21.97 7.06
CA GLU A 143 -2.97 21.35 7.20
C GLU A 143 -4.10 22.35 6.89
N GLN A 144 -3.99 23.60 7.36
CA GLN A 144 -4.98 24.63 7.06
C GLN A 144 -5.07 24.90 5.55
N ALA A 145 -3.92 25.03 4.87
CA ALA A 145 -3.90 25.20 3.42
C ALA A 145 -4.46 23.96 2.69
N ALA A 146 -4.27 22.75 3.22
CA ALA A 146 -4.89 21.55 2.69
C ALA A 146 -6.42 21.60 2.81
N LYS A 147 -6.96 21.98 3.98
CA LYS A 147 -8.42 22.13 4.22
C LYS A 147 -9.05 23.17 3.29
N ASP A 148 -8.39 24.32 3.10
CA ASP A 148 -8.86 25.37 2.21
C ASP A 148 -8.89 24.91 0.75
N ARG A 149 -7.80 24.25 0.29
CA ARG A 149 -7.73 23.67 -1.06
C ARG A 149 -8.78 22.58 -1.24
N PHE A 150 -8.99 21.72 -0.24
CA PHE A 150 -9.98 20.65 -0.29
C PHE A 150 -11.41 21.20 -0.39
N THR A 151 -11.72 22.29 0.30
CA THR A 151 -13.02 22.98 0.20
C THR A 151 -13.30 23.45 -1.23
N ARG A 152 -12.27 23.96 -1.93
CA ARG A 152 -12.37 24.33 -3.35
C ARG A 152 -12.60 23.11 -4.25
N VAL A 153 -11.93 21.99 -3.96
CA VAL A 153 -12.14 20.71 -4.67
C VAL A 153 -13.58 20.23 -4.49
N ARG A 154 -14.12 20.24 -3.26
CA ARG A 154 -15.52 19.87 -2.97
C ARG A 154 -16.51 20.69 -3.80
N ARG A 155 -16.33 22.01 -3.90
CA ARG A 155 -17.21 22.86 -4.71
C ARG A 155 -17.16 22.54 -6.21
N ARG A 156 -15.97 22.22 -6.73
CA ARG A 156 -15.76 21.94 -8.16
C ARG A 156 -16.22 20.53 -8.57
N VAL A 157 -15.93 19.53 -7.73
CA VAL A 157 -16.17 18.11 -8.01
C VAL A 157 -17.50 17.62 -7.43
N GLY A 158 -18.03 18.26 -6.38
CA GLY A 158 -19.28 17.88 -5.70
C GLY A 158 -20.54 18.00 -6.55
N ARG A 159 -20.48 18.64 -7.72
CA ARG A 159 -21.56 18.59 -8.73
C ARG A 159 -21.55 17.31 -9.58
N ALA A 160 -20.43 16.58 -9.63
CA ALA A 160 -20.23 15.40 -10.47
C ALA A 160 -20.09 14.07 -9.69
N VAL A 161 -20.04 14.13 -8.36
CA VAL A 161 -19.82 12.98 -7.46
C VAL A 161 -20.96 12.98 -6.45
N ALA A 162 -21.90 12.05 -6.60
CA ALA A 162 -23.03 11.93 -5.69
C ALA A 162 -22.56 11.40 -4.32
N GLY A 163 -22.89 12.13 -3.25
CA GLY A 163 -22.68 11.72 -1.86
C GLY A 163 -21.67 12.59 -1.12
N ASP A 164 -22.15 13.30 -0.10
CA ASP A 164 -21.33 14.10 0.81
C ASP A 164 -20.52 13.20 1.74
N ARG A 165 -19.19 13.34 1.78
CA ARG A 165 -18.33 12.50 2.62
C ARG A 165 -17.18 13.30 3.23
N ALA A 166 -17.47 13.90 4.39
CA ALA A 166 -16.49 14.54 5.27
C ALA A 166 -15.25 13.65 5.52
N VAL A 167 -15.44 12.33 5.61
CA VAL A 167 -14.40 11.31 5.89
C VAL A 167 -13.20 11.35 4.92
N VAL A 168 -13.41 11.60 3.62
CA VAL A 168 -12.28 11.70 2.66
C VAL A 168 -11.51 13.01 2.87
N GLY A 169 -12.21 14.08 3.23
CA GLY A 169 -11.60 15.37 3.53
C GLY A 169 -10.80 15.37 4.82
N GLU A 170 -11.36 14.78 5.87
CA GLU A 170 -10.70 14.57 7.15
C GLU A 170 -9.46 13.70 6.99
N GLY A 171 -9.57 12.58 6.26
CA GLY A 171 -8.44 11.70 5.96
C GLY A 171 -7.33 12.41 5.20
N LEU A 172 -7.65 13.24 4.19
CA LEU A 172 -6.65 14.00 3.44
C LEU A 172 -5.95 15.10 4.26
N GLY A 173 -6.63 15.67 5.25
CA GLY A 173 -6.04 16.67 6.15
C GLY A 173 -4.98 16.09 7.09
N GLY A 174 -5.12 14.81 7.46
CA GLY A 174 -4.18 14.10 8.31
C GLY A 174 -2.97 13.49 7.59
N VAL A 175 -2.96 13.46 6.25
CA VAL A 175 -1.85 12.89 5.47
C VAL A 175 -0.68 13.88 5.44
N ARG A 176 0.45 13.47 6.02
CA ARG A 176 1.74 14.16 5.87
C ARG A 176 2.56 13.46 4.80
N SER A 177 3.07 14.19 3.82
CA SER A 177 4.03 13.61 2.87
C SER A 177 5.31 13.27 3.60
N VAL A 178 5.78 12.02 3.55
CA VAL A 178 7.11 11.69 4.05
C VAL A 178 8.15 12.35 3.12
N PRO A 179 8.97 13.30 3.61
CA PRO A 179 9.97 13.95 2.76
C PRO A 179 11.01 12.94 2.27
N ARG A 180 11.49 13.13 1.03
CA ARG A 180 12.66 12.43 0.46
C ARG A 180 12.53 10.92 0.18
N VAL A 181 11.36 10.30 0.31
CA VAL A 181 11.15 8.95 -0.26
C VAL A 181 11.17 9.04 -1.78
N ARG A 182 12.12 8.35 -2.44
CA ARG A 182 12.20 8.31 -3.90
C ARG A 182 10.95 7.61 -4.45
N ARG A 183 10.26 8.25 -5.40
CA ARG A 183 9.04 7.74 -6.09
C ARG A 183 9.29 6.52 -6.99
N ARG A 184 10.54 6.10 -7.13
CA ARG A 184 10.94 4.97 -7.95
C ARG A 184 12.33 4.56 -7.52
N ASP A 185 12.56 3.25 -7.54
CA ASP A 185 13.90 2.74 -7.37
C ASP A 185 14.55 2.96 -8.73
N PRO A 186 15.86 3.19 -8.79
CA PRO A 186 16.59 2.82 -9.99
C PRO A 186 16.13 1.41 -10.38
N ALA A 187 16.01 1.09 -11.66
CA ALA A 187 15.59 -0.25 -12.11
C ALA A 187 16.55 -1.39 -11.70
N GLY A 188 17.45 -1.15 -10.75
CA GLY A 188 18.39 -2.08 -10.15
C GLY A 188 17.87 -2.64 -8.83
N ASP A 189 17.64 -3.95 -8.88
CA ASP A 189 17.79 -4.94 -7.82
C ASP A 189 16.94 -4.82 -6.55
N LEU A 190 15.91 -5.68 -6.46
CA LEU A 190 15.33 -6.20 -5.21
C LEU A 190 16.29 -7.14 -4.46
N ARG A 191 17.59 -7.14 -4.81
CA ARG A 191 18.60 -7.98 -4.17
C ARG A 191 19.41 -7.12 -3.22
N GLY A 192 19.20 -7.33 -1.92
CA GLY A 192 20.22 -7.04 -0.93
C GLY A 192 21.55 -7.65 -1.40
N ARG A 193 22.62 -6.85 -1.36
CA ARG A 193 23.95 -7.24 -1.85
C ARG A 193 24.47 -8.46 -1.07
N SER A 194 24.31 -9.66 -1.65
CA SER A 194 25.28 -10.73 -1.50
C SER A 194 25.72 -11.20 -2.88
N ARG A 195 27.04 -11.32 -3.05
CA ARG A 195 27.70 -11.65 -4.31
C ARG A 195 27.30 -13.07 -4.75
N SER A 196 26.59 -13.21 -5.87
CA SER A 196 26.75 -14.31 -6.83
C SER A 196 25.77 -14.17 -8.02
N SER A 197 26.31 -14.37 -9.22
CA SER A 197 25.72 -14.47 -10.57
C SER A 197 24.20 -14.43 -10.78
N ARG A 198 23.79 -13.39 -11.54
CA ARG A 198 22.75 -13.32 -12.61
C ARG A 198 21.70 -14.45 -12.69
N SER A 199 20.46 -14.10 -12.36
CA SER A 199 19.27 -14.48 -13.17
C SER A 199 18.13 -13.47 -12.91
N MET A 200 17.46 -13.06 -13.97
CA MET A 200 16.49 -11.97 -14.02
C MET A 200 15.09 -12.58 -14.12
N LEU A 201 14.25 -12.47 -13.09
CA LEU A 201 12.88 -12.98 -13.15
C LEU A 201 12.00 -11.95 -13.87
N VAL A 202 11.86 -12.13 -15.18
CA VAL A 202 10.82 -11.48 -15.98
C VAL A 202 9.51 -12.23 -15.73
N ILE A 203 8.55 -11.63 -15.04
CA ILE A 203 7.17 -12.13 -15.00
C ILE A 203 6.53 -11.76 -16.34
N GLY A 204 6.75 -12.63 -17.33
CA GLY A 204 6.22 -12.48 -18.68
C GLY A 204 4.70 -12.64 -18.71
N GLY A 205 4.01 -11.58 -19.13
CA GLY A 205 2.64 -11.68 -19.62
C GLY A 205 2.64 -12.43 -20.95
N ARG A 206 1.99 -13.60 -21.00
CA ARG A 206 1.55 -14.19 -22.27
C ARG A 206 0.07 -13.84 -22.48
N SER A 207 -0.15 -13.29 -23.67
CA SER A 207 -1.40 -12.89 -24.33
C SER A 207 -2.62 -13.76 -24.02
N ALA A 208 -3.74 -13.12 -23.64
CA ALA A 208 -5.07 -13.72 -23.67
C ALA A 208 -5.72 -13.48 -25.05
N PRO A 209 -6.36 -14.49 -25.68
CA PRO A 209 -7.21 -14.26 -26.84
C PRO A 209 -8.54 -13.60 -26.43
N GLU A 210 -9.09 -12.82 -27.34
CA GLU A 210 -10.36 -12.10 -27.21
C GLU A 210 -11.53 -13.02 -26.88
N GLY A 211 -12.36 -12.62 -25.92
CA GLY A 211 -13.54 -13.36 -25.51
C GLY A 211 -14.15 -12.77 -24.25
N THR A 212 -15.07 -11.84 -24.45
CA THR A 212 -16.10 -11.29 -23.54
C THR A 212 -16.37 -12.08 -22.26
N PHE A 213 -16.33 -11.43 -21.08
CA PHE A 213 -17.51 -11.25 -20.21
C PHE A 213 -17.24 -10.21 -19.12
N PRO A 214 -18.20 -9.31 -18.80
CA PRO A 214 -18.01 -8.20 -17.88
C PRO A 214 -18.56 -8.54 -16.49
N THR A 215 -17.70 -8.52 -15.48
CA THR A 215 -18.13 -8.33 -14.09
C THR A 215 -17.21 -7.32 -13.40
N ARG A 216 -17.81 -6.25 -12.87
CA ARG A 216 -17.16 -5.25 -12.03
C ARG A 216 -16.67 -5.92 -10.75
N HIS A 217 -15.46 -6.46 -10.78
CA HIS A 217 -14.77 -6.90 -9.56
C HIS A 217 -13.83 -5.82 -9.05
N ARG A 218 -13.77 -5.66 -7.73
CA ARG A 218 -12.76 -4.86 -7.02
C ARG A 218 -11.39 -5.30 -7.54
N ARG A 219 -10.78 -4.50 -8.42
CA ARG A 219 -9.36 -4.65 -8.74
C ARG A 219 -8.62 -4.46 -7.42
N SER A 220 -7.74 -5.41 -7.12
CA SER A 220 -6.77 -5.29 -6.05
C SER A 220 -5.99 -4.00 -6.17
N SER A 221 -5.79 -3.36 -5.03
CA SER A 221 -5.45 -1.94 -4.94
C SER A 221 -3.98 -1.75 -4.59
N ALA A 222 -3.09 -2.52 -5.23
CA ALA A 222 -1.65 -2.39 -5.06
C ALA A 222 -1.23 -0.93 -5.31
N CYS A 223 -0.74 -0.22 -4.30
CA CYS A 223 -0.01 1.02 -4.42
C CYS A 223 1.26 0.75 -5.22
N THR A 224 1.29 1.31 -6.43
CA THR A 224 2.53 1.47 -7.18
C THR A 224 3.22 2.69 -6.58
N TRP A 225 4.09 2.43 -5.62
CA TRP A 225 4.92 3.41 -4.91
C TRP A 225 6.10 3.88 -5.77
#